data_AF-A0AAV2GD77-F1
#
_entry.id   AF-A0AAV2GD77-F1
#
_cell.length_a   1.000
_cell.length_b   1.000
_cell.length_c   1.000
_cell.angle_alpha   90.00
_cell.angle_beta   90.00
_cell.angle_gamma   90.00
#
_symmetry.space_group_name_H-M   'P 1'
#
loop_
_entity.id
_entity.type
_entity.pdbx_description
1 polymer ?
#
loop_
_entity_poly.entity_id
_entity_poly.type
_entity_poly.pdbx_seq_one_letter_code
_entity_poly.pdbx_strand_id
1 'polypeptide(L)'
;MAPIGMFYWSYVTEELKEPLFAKLESEFDISMNNEAMRLAVDYSLSKRFINFKYHCHKHYLALGADARQTPPKNVKMEEWIKLCEHFESDRFKRQSAANKRNKSMQIFAHTIGGKSCSQRMYEMETTDEASNKPDMENNDNNESDEAEVEPKDIRVYVDTHKRKNGTWVNEQPQKNYHPTIPEKSARVPKERELEARLEETLVVGERQRKEFEDQIHAQQE
;
A
#
# COMPACT_ATOMS: atom_id res chain seq x y z
N MET A 1 27.01 8.54 9.09
CA MET A 1 26.23 7.33 9.43
C MET A 1 24.78 7.76 9.59
N ALA A 2 23.82 6.97 9.09
CA ALA A 2 22.40 7.31 9.21
C ALA A 2 21.96 7.28 10.69
N PRO A 3 21.08 8.20 11.13
CA PRO A 3 20.68 8.30 12.54
C PRO A 3 19.81 7.11 12.94
N ILE A 4 20.40 6.18 13.70
CA ILE A 4 19.74 4.92 14.07
C ILE A 4 18.56 5.15 15.03
N GLY A 5 18.58 6.25 15.78
CA GLY A 5 17.50 6.68 16.67
C GLY A 5 16.20 7.07 15.94
N MET A 6 16.23 7.27 14.62
CA MET A 6 15.02 7.50 13.83
C MET A 6 14.34 6.18 13.51
N PHE A 7 13.03 6.08 13.76
CA PHE A 7 12.35 4.79 13.56
C PHE A 7 12.04 4.47 12.10
N TYR A 8 11.81 5.51 11.30
CA TYR A 8 11.37 5.42 9.91
C TYR A 8 12.24 6.35 9.05
N TRP A 9 12.55 5.94 7.82
CA TRP A 9 13.34 6.75 6.89
C TRP A 9 12.68 8.11 6.60
N SER A 10 11.35 8.13 6.54
CA SER A 10 10.55 9.35 6.36
C SER A 10 10.73 10.39 7.47
N TYR A 11 11.26 10.01 8.63
CA TYR A 11 11.54 10.96 9.72
C TYR A 11 12.99 11.45 9.74
N VAL A 12 13.84 10.87 8.89
CA VAL A 12 15.21 11.37 8.72
C VAL A 12 15.12 12.70 7.97
N THR A 13 15.54 13.76 8.64
CA THR A 13 15.56 15.12 8.06
C THR A 13 16.53 15.20 6.90
N GLU A 14 16.29 16.12 5.96
CA GLU A 14 17.20 16.34 4.84
C GLU A 14 18.61 16.69 5.33
N GLU A 15 18.74 17.46 6.43
CA GLU A 15 20.03 17.76 7.08
C GLU A 15 20.85 16.51 7.44
N LEU A 16 20.19 15.41 7.80
CA LEU A 16 20.86 14.14 8.12
C LEU A 16 21.10 13.28 6.88
N LYS A 17 20.39 13.54 5.78
CA LYS A 17 20.58 12.87 4.49
C LYS A 17 21.65 13.54 3.63
N GLU A 18 21.78 14.86 3.66
CA GLU A 18 22.76 15.60 2.84
C GLU A 18 24.19 15.08 2.99
N PRO A 19 24.72 14.78 4.20
CA PRO A 19 26.06 14.21 4.33
C PRO A 19 26.18 12.81 3.68
N LEU A 20 25.09 12.05 3.58
CA LEU A 20 25.07 10.76 2.89
C LEU A 20 25.07 10.97 1.37
N PHE A 21 24.29 11.93 0.88
CA PHE A 21 24.26 12.29 -0.54
C PHE A 21 25.62 12.84 -1.00
N ALA A 22 26.18 13.82 -0.29
CA ALA A 22 27.50 14.38 -0.58
C ALA A 22 28.60 13.30 -0.56
N LYS A 23 28.54 12.36 0.39
CA LYS A 23 29.47 11.23 0.41
C LYS A 23 29.35 10.36 -0.83
N LEU A 24 28.13 10.05 -1.28
CA LEU A 24 27.90 9.25 -2.47
C LEU A 24 28.34 9.99 -3.75
N GLU A 25 28.12 11.30 -3.85
CA GLU A 25 28.67 12.10 -4.97
C GLU A 25 30.20 12.12 -4.99
N SER A 26 30.85 12.08 -3.82
CA SER A 26 32.31 12.06 -3.75
C SER A 26 32.93 10.71 -4.12
N GLU A 27 32.20 9.61 -3.88
CA GLU A 27 32.69 8.25 -4.12
C GLU A 27 32.27 7.69 -5.49
N PHE A 28 31.20 8.22 -6.08
CA PHE A 28 30.62 7.74 -7.32
C PHE A 28 30.41 8.89 -8.31
N ASP A 29 30.50 8.61 -9.60
CA ASP A 29 30.22 9.59 -10.66
C ASP A 29 28.70 9.78 -10.84
N ILE A 30 28.08 10.43 -9.86
CA ILE A 30 26.65 10.72 -9.79
C ILE A 30 26.43 12.17 -9.35
N SER A 31 25.34 12.78 -9.82
CA SER A 31 24.96 14.13 -9.41
C SER A 31 23.59 14.11 -8.73
N MET A 32 23.54 14.58 -7.49
CA MET A 32 22.34 14.77 -6.66
C MET A 32 21.59 16.06 -7.02
N ASN A 33 22.17 16.91 -7.88
CA ASN A 33 21.45 18.01 -8.52
C ASN A 33 20.40 17.52 -9.52
N ASN A 34 20.56 16.29 -10.04
CA ASN A 34 19.54 15.63 -10.83
C ASN A 34 18.47 15.04 -9.90
N GLU A 35 17.24 15.55 -10.00
CA GLU A 35 16.12 15.12 -9.15
C GLU A 35 15.82 13.61 -9.25
N ALA A 36 15.81 13.05 -10.47
CA ALA A 36 15.56 11.63 -10.67
C ALA A 36 16.65 10.76 -10.02
N MET A 37 17.91 11.18 -10.14
CA MET A 37 19.04 10.51 -9.47
C MET A 37 18.90 10.60 -7.95
N ARG A 38 18.61 11.80 -7.43
CA ARG A 38 18.43 12.04 -5.98
C ARG A 38 17.30 11.17 -5.41
N LEU A 39 16.16 11.08 -6.10
CA LEU A 39 15.05 10.20 -5.71
C LEU A 39 15.44 8.72 -5.71
N ALA A 40 16.18 8.26 -6.73
CA ALA A 40 16.65 6.88 -6.82
C ALA A 40 17.64 6.54 -5.69
N VAL A 41 18.51 7.48 -5.33
CA VAL A 41 19.46 7.33 -4.23
C VAL A 41 18.75 7.36 -2.88
N ASP A 42 17.81 8.29 -2.64
CA ASP A 42 17.02 8.34 -1.41
C ASP A 42 16.23 7.04 -1.20
N TYR A 43 15.59 6.54 -2.26
CA TYR A 43 14.90 5.24 -2.23
C TYR A 43 15.86 4.10 -1.88
N SER A 44 17.06 4.08 -2.48
CA SER A 44 18.08 3.06 -2.21
C SER A 44 18.58 3.12 -0.77
N LEU A 45 18.82 4.31 -0.23
CA LEU A 45 19.20 4.54 1.16
C LEU A 45 18.09 4.10 2.11
N SER A 46 16.83 4.43 1.81
CA SER A 46 15.65 3.98 2.56
C SER A 46 15.58 2.45 2.67
N LYS A 47 15.80 1.74 1.54
CA LYS A 47 15.83 0.27 1.54
C LYS A 47 16.99 -0.28 2.37
N ARG A 48 18.18 0.30 2.24
CA ARG A 48 19.35 -0.10 3.04
C ARG A 48 19.10 0.13 4.53
N PHE A 49 18.50 1.25 4.89
CA PHE A 49 18.14 1.60 6.27
C PHE A 49 17.14 0.61 6.86
N ILE A 50 16.02 0.33 6.18
CA ILE A 50 15.01 -0.62 6.65
C ILE A 50 15.60 -2.03 6.78
N ASN A 51 16.43 -2.46 5.83
CA ASN A 51 17.08 -3.77 5.87
C ASN A 51 18.06 -3.88 7.04
N PHE A 52 18.87 -2.85 7.28
CA PHE A 52 19.74 -2.78 8.44
C PHE A 52 18.96 -2.94 9.75
N LYS A 53 17.81 -2.26 9.89
CA LYS A 53 16.94 -2.39 11.07
C LYS A 53 16.30 -3.76 11.19
N TYR A 54 15.94 -4.39 10.08
CA TYR A 54 15.49 -5.77 10.06
C TYR A 54 16.56 -6.72 10.63
N HIS A 55 17.83 -6.56 10.23
CA HIS A 55 18.94 -7.34 10.78
C HIS A 55 19.17 -7.07 12.27
N CYS A 56 19.05 -5.81 12.71
CA CYS A 56 19.09 -5.44 14.13
C CYS A 56 17.98 -6.15 14.92
N HIS A 57 16.74 -6.14 14.43
CA HIS A 57 15.63 -6.82 15.09
C HIS A 57 15.80 -8.35 15.09
N LYS A 58 16.35 -8.93 14.01
CA LYS A 58 16.69 -10.36 13.96
C LYS A 58 17.75 -10.72 15.02
N HIS A 59 18.77 -9.89 15.17
CA HIS A 59 19.80 -10.03 16.21
C HIS A 59 19.20 -9.94 17.62
N TYR A 60 18.33 -8.96 17.85
CA TYR A 60 17.60 -8.81 19.11
C TYR A 60 16.80 -10.08 19.46
N LEU A 61 16.02 -10.62 18.51
CA LEU A 61 15.23 -11.83 18.73
C LEU A 61 16.09 -13.07 18.99
N ALA A 62 17.28 -13.16 18.38
CA ALA A 62 18.16 -14.31 18.55
C ALA A 62 18.78 -14.38 19.96
N LEU A 63 18.95 -13.22 20.62
CA LEU A 63 19.58 -13.10 21.93
C LEU A 63 18.61 -13.11 23.12
N GLY A 64 17.34 -12.78 22.89
CA GLY A 64 16.32 -12.82 23.94
C GLY A 64 16.66 -11.88 25.12
N ALA A 65 16.82 -12.44 26.33
CA ALA A 65 17.04 -11.67 27.55
C ALA A 65 18.34 -10.84 27.53
N ASP A 66 19.40 -11.36 26.88
CA ASP A 66 20.72 -10.71 26.82
C ASP A 66 20.83 -9.70 25.68
N ALA A 67 19.75 -9.51 24.91
CA ALA A 67 19.75 -8.68 23.71
C ALA A 67 20.18 -7.23 23.99
N ARG A 68 19.72 -6.65 25.10
CA ARG A 68 20.03 -5.25 25.47
C ARG A 68 21.52 -5.01 25.74
N GLN A 69 22.26 -6.03 26.17
CA GLN A 69 23.68 -5.91 26.53
C GLN A 69 24.62 -6.25 25.37
N THR A 70 24.09 -6.81 24.28
CA THR A 70 24.90 -7.34 23.18
C THR A 70 24.54 -6.66 21.85
N PRO A 71 25.03 -5.43 21.61
CA PRO A 71 24.79 -4.72 20.36
C PRO A 71 25.49 -5.43 19.18
N PRO A 72 24.96 -5.30 17.95
CA PRO A 72 25.69 -5.69 16.74
C PRO A 72 27.00 -4.90 16.58
N LYS A 73 28.03 -5.49 15.94
CA LYS A 73 29.40 -4.92 15.80
C LYS A 73 29.47 -3.45 15.35
N ASN A 74 28.51 -2.98 14.55
CA ASN A 74 28.51 -1.65 13.95
C ASN A 74 27.47 -0.70 14.57
N VAL A 75 26.95 -1.01 15.77
CA VAL A 75 25.93 -0.20 16.45
C VAL A 75 26.48 0.22 17.81
N LYS A 76 26.45 1.53 18.08
CA LYS A 76 26.83 2.06 19.40
C LYS A 76 25.80 1.63 20.44
N MET A 77 26.25 1.40 21.67
CA MET A 77 25.38 0.93 22.76
C MET A 77 24.20 1.87 23.00
N GLU A 78 24.41 3.18 22.98
CA GLU A 78 23.36 4.19 23.16
C GLU A 78 22.26 4.11 22.10
N GLU A 79 22.64 3.90 20.84
CA GLU A 79 21.69 3.75 19.72
C GLU A 79 20.99 2.39 19.77
N TRP A 80 21.71 1.36 20.24
CA TRP A 80 21.17 0.02 20.41
C TRP A 80 20.07 -0.04 21.47
N ILE A 81 20.28 0.63 22.61
CA ILE A 81 19.27 0.71 23.68
C ILE A 81 17.97 1.33 23.15
N LYS A 82 18.06 2.45 22.41
CA LYS A 82 16.90 3.10 21.78
C LYS A 82 16.18 2.18 20.78
N LEU A 83 16.92 1.37 20.03
CA LEU A 83 16.33 0.36 19.14
C LEU A 83 15.62 -0.76 19.91
N CYS A 84 16.21 -1.25 21.00
CA CYS A 84 15.59 -2.27 21.85
C CYS A 84 14.28 -1.77 22.46
N GLU A 85 14.28 -0.54 23.01
CA GLU A 85 13.07 0.12 23.52
C GLU A 85 11.98 0.23 22.45
N HIS A 86 12.37 0.53 21.21
CA HIS A 86 11.42 0.54 20.10
C HIS A 86 10.85 -0.83 19.78
N PHE A 87 11.67 -1.88 19.75
CA PHE A 87 11.20 -3.26 19.53
C PHE A 87 10.26 -3.73 20.63
N GLU A 88 10.48 -3.26 21.86
CA GLU A 88 9.66 -3.56 23.01
C GLU A 88 8.38 -2.71 23.09
N SER A 89 8.34 -1.58 22.38
CA SER A 89 7.19 -0.69 22.35
C SER A 89 5.91 -1.37 21.82
N ASP A 90 4.78 -1.07 22.44
CA ASP A 90 3.49 -1.63 22.05
C ASP A 90 3.12 -1.29 20.60
N ARG A 91 3.45 -0.06 20.17
CA ARG A 91 3.20 0.37 18.78
C ARG A 91 3.90 -0.56 17.80
N PHE A 92 5.18 -0.87 18.02
CA PHE A 92 5.94 -1.76 17.16
C PHE A 92 5.39 -3.19 17.21
N LYS A 93 5.10 -3.72 18.42
CA LYS A 93 4.54 -5.07 18.60
C LYS A 93 3.21 -5.23 17.87
N ARG A 94 2.29 -4.26 17.99
CA ARG A 94 1.00 -4.26 17.27
C ARG A 94 1.21 -4.27 15.75
N GLN A 95 2.07 -3.40 15.23
CA GLN A 95 2.35 -3.35 13.79
C GLN A 95 2.99 -4.65 13.28
N SER A 96 3.93 -5.20 14.05
CA SER A 96 4.62 -6.46 13.74
C SER A 96 3.63 -7.63 13.73
N ALA A 97 2.73 -7.71 14.71
CA ALA A 97 1.69 -8.73 14.77
C ALA A 97 0.70 -8.61 13.60
N ALA A 98 0.25 -7.39 13.27
CA ALA A 98 -0.63 -7.14 12.12
C ALA A 98 0.05 -7.54 10.80
N ASN A 99 1.31 -7.17 10.60
CA ASN A 99 2.07 -7.53 9.40
C ASN A 99 2.27 -9.05 9.28
N LYS A 100 2.55 -9.74 10.39
CA LYS A 100 2.65 -11.22 10.41
C LYS A 100 1.31 -11.88 10.06
N ARG A 101 0.20 -11.36 10.61
CA ARG A 101 -1.15 -11.83 10.28
C ARG A 101 -1.48 -11.59 8.81
N ASN A 102 -1.23 -10.40 8.28
CA ASN A 102 -1.47 -10.08 6.87
C ASN A 102 -0.66 -11.01 5.95
N LYS A 103 0.61 -11.25 6.31
CA LYS A 103 1.46 -12.19 5.58
C LYS A 103 0.96 -13.64 5.68
N SER A 104 0.42 -14.06 6.82
CA SER A 104 -0.15 -15.42 6.94
C SER A 104 -1.47 -15.58 6.18
N MET A 105 -2.22 -14.49 5.99
CA MET A 105 -3.45 -14.47 5.18
C MET A 105 -3.16 -14.40 3.67
N GLN A 106 -1.91 -14.12 3.27
CA GLN A 106 -1.51 -14.13 1.87
C GLN A 106 -1.28 -15.59 1.41
N ILE A 107 -2.37 -16.26 1.01
CA ILE A 107 -2.41 -17.70 0.71
C ILE A 107 -1.74 -18.03 -0.63
N PHE A 108 -1.69 -17.09 -1.58
CA PHE A 108 -1.06 -17.30 -2.88
C PHE A 108 -0.30 -16.06 -3.34
N ALA A 109 0.77 -16.29 -4.10
CA ALA A 109 1.49 -15.24 -4.81
C ALA A 109 0.75 -14.92 -6.11
N HIS A 110 0.67 -13.63 -6.40
CA HIS A 110 0.12 -13.12 -7.64
C HIS A 110 1.07 -13.37 -8.83
N THR A 111 0.55 -13.67 -10.03
CA THR A 111 1.39 -14.07 -11.18
C THR A 111 1.76 -12.96 -12.15
N ILE A 112 1.26 -11.72 -11.97
CA ILE A 112 1.60 -10.59 -12.87
C ILE A 112 3.07 -10.16 -12.81
N GLY A 113 3.85 -10.67 -11.85
CA GLY A 113 5.24 -10.27 -11.68
C GLY A 113 5.33 -8.83 -11.16
N GLY A 114 6.13 -7.99 -11.80
CA GLY A 114 6.47 -6.64 -11.31
C GLY A 114 5.42 -5.55 -11.53
N LYS A 115 4.34 -5.81 -12.27
CA LYS A 115 3.29 -4.81 -12.54
C LYS A 115 2.21 -4.83 -11.46
N SER A 116 1.64 -3.66 -11.15
CA SER A 116 0.47 -3.57 -10.28
C SER A 116 -0.81 -3.96 -11.03
N CYS A 117 -1.88 -4.35 -10.32
CA CYS A 117 -3.19 -4.58 -10.95
C CYS A 117 -3.68 -3.32 -11.67
N SER A 118 -3.45 -2.13 -11.12
CA SER A 118 -3.81 -0.85 -11.75
C SER A 118 -3.08 -0.61 -13.06
N GLN A 119 -1.77 -0.91 -13.10
CA GLN A 119 -1.00 -0.82 -14.34
C GLN A 119 -1.53 -1.83 -15.38
N ARG A 120 -1.88 -3.04 -14.94
CA ARG A 120 -2.44 -4.05 -15.84
C ARG A 120 -3.80 -3.64 -16.41
N MET A 121 -4.67 -3.02 -15.60
CA MET A 121 -5.94 -2.46 -16.05
C MET A 121 -5.72 -1.42 -17.13
N TYR A 122 -4.84 -0.43 -16.89
CA TYR A 122 -4.53 0.62 -17.87
C TYR A 122 -3.98 0.04 -19.19
N GLU A 123 -3.10 -0.96 -19.11
CA GLU A 123 -2.59 -1.65 -20.31
C GLU A 123 -3.72 -2.33 -21.09
N MET A 124 -4.69 -2.98 -20.42
CA MET A 124 -5.85 -3.56 -21.10
C MET A 124 -6.68 -2.50 -21.82
N GLU A 125 -6.93 -1.35 -21.18
CA GLU A 125 -7.67 -0.23 -21.75
C GLU A 125 -7.03 0.30 -23.02
N THR A 126 -5.72 0.58 -22.96
CA THR A 126 -4.98 1.08 -24.12
C THR A 126 -4.92 0.07 -25.28
N THR A 127 -4.86 -1.24 -25.01
CA THR A 127 -4.95 -2.26 -26.07
C THR A 127 -6.35 -2.37 -26.66
N ASP A 128 -7.40 -2.29 -25.85
CA ASP A 128 -8.78 -2.37 -26.32
C ASP A 128 -9.10 -1.14 -27.20
N GLU A 129 -8.64 0.06 -26.82
CA GLU A 129 -8.76 1.30 -27.61
C GLU A 129 -7.96 1.26 -28.93
N ALA A 130 -6.76 0.68 -28.93
CA ALA A 130 -5.94 0.52 -30.13
C ALA A 130 -6.57 -0.47 -31.14
N SER A 131 -7.32 -1.45 -30.64
CA SER A 131 -8.03 -2.45 -31.46
C SER A 131 -9.33 -1.91 -32.06
N ASN A 132 -9.91 -0.87 -31.45
CA ASN A 132 -11.15 -0.20 -31.88
C ASN A 132 -10.91 1.04 -32.76
N LYS A 133 -9.70 1.24 -33.30
CA LYS A 133 -9.54 2.25 -34.36
C LYS A 133 -10.32 1.75 -35.60
N PRO A 134 -11.29 2.51 -36.12
CA PRO A 134 -11.90 2.15 -37.38
C PRO A 134 -10.81 2.30 -38.46
N ASP A 135 -10.44 1.19 -39.08
CA ASP A 135 -9.81 1.28 -40.40
C ASP A 135 -10.80 2.07 -41.27
N MET A 136 -10.35 3.23 -41.72
CA MET A 136 -11.15 4.16 -42.50
C MET A 136 -11.27 3.64 -43.94
N GLU A 137 -11.73 2.39 -44.12
CA GLU A 137 -12.07 1.79 -45.42
C GLU A 137 -12.85 0.49 -45.18
N ASN A 138 -14.16 0.61 -44.99
CA ASN A 138 -15.22 -0.08 -45.73
C ASN A 138 -16.52 -0.11 -44.92
N ASN A 139 -17.52 0.56 -45.50
CA ASN A 139 -18.90 0.59 -45.10
C ASN A 139 -19.58 -0.71 -45.55
N ASP A 140 -19.96 -1.56 -44.61
CA ASP A 140 -21.09 -2.48 -44.78
C ASP A 140 -21.75 -2.72 -43.42
N ASN A 141 -23.06 -2.52 -43.38
CA ASN A 141 -23.91 -2.71 -42.22
C ASN A 141 -23.80 -4.16 -41.72
N ASN A 142 -23.22 -4.34 -40.54
CA ASN A 142 -23.46 -5.53 -39.74
C ASN A 142 -23.92 -5.06 -38.35
N GLU A 143 -25.18 -5.36 -38.07
CA GLU A 143 -25.78 -5.34 -36.74
C GLU A 143 -24.86 -6.16 -35.82
N SER A 144 -24.07 -5.46 -35.01
CA SER A 144 -23.18 -6.12 -34.07
C SER A 144 -24.04 -6.53 -32.89
N ASP A 145 -24.30 -7.83 -32.78
CA ASP A 145 -24.69 -8.46 -31.53
C ASP A 145 -23.82 -7.86 -30.42
N GLU A 146 -24.44 -7.22 -29.42
CA GLU A 146 -23.77 -6.73 -28.22
C GLU A 146 -23.17 -7.94 -27.47
N ALA A 147 -21.97 -8.35 -27.88
CA ALA A 147 -21.21 -9.34 -27.15
C ALA A 147 -20.95 -8.76 -25.75
N GLU A 148 -21.48 -9.42 -24.71
CA GLU A 148 -21.22 -9.08 -23.32
C GLU A 148 -19.72 -8.90 -23.10
N VAL A 149 -19.26 -7.65 -23.02
CA VAL A 149 -17.85 -7.35 -22.78
C VAL A 149 -17.55 -7.77 -21.35
N GLU A 150 -16.74 -8.84 -21.18
CA GLU A 150 -16.29 -9.28 -19.87
C GLU A 150 -15.73 -8.08 -19.08
N PRO A 151 -16.25 -7.80 -17.87
CA PRO A 151 -15.78 -6.70 -17.04
C PRO A 151 -14.26 -6.74 -16.84
N LYS A 152 -13.61 -5.58 -16.95
CA LYS A 152 -12.14 -5.44 -16.86
C LYS A 152 -11.57 -6.08 -15.59
N ASP A 153 -12.27 -5.96 -14.46
CA ASP A 153 -11.86 -6.56 -13.19
C ASP A 153 -11.82 -8.09 -13.23
N ILE A 154 -12.74 -8.72 -13.98
CA ILE A 154 -12.77 -10.17 -14.19
C ILE A 154 -11.60 -10.59 -15.07
N ARG A 155 -11.34 -9.85 -16.17
CA ARG A 155 -10.19 -10.09 -17.04
C ARG A 155 -8.86 -9.99 -16.29
N VAL A 156 -8.71 -8.96 -15.45
CA VAL A 156 -7.53 -8.81 -14.56
C VAL A 156 -7.48 -9.96 -13.58
N TYR A 157 -8.57 -10.33 -12.92
CA TYR A 157 -8.60 -11.46 -11.99
C TYR A 157 -8.14 -12.78 -12.63
N VAL A 158 -8.56 -13.04 -13.87
CA VAL A 158 -8.12 -14.22 -14.63
C VAL A 158 -6.64 -14.14 -14.96
N ASP A 159 -6.17 -13.02 -15.49
CA ASP A 159 -4.76 -12.80 -15.85
C ASP A 159 -3.80 -12.93 -14.65
N THR A 160 -4.29 -12.51 -13.47
CA THR A 160 -3.54 -12.47 -12.22
C THR A 160 -3.48 -13.79 -11.45
N HIS A 161 -4.38 -14.73 -11.76
CA HIS A 161 -4.55 -15.99 -11.03
C HIS A 161 -4.54 -17.23 -11.91
N LYS A 162 -4.41 -17.09 -13.23
CA LYS A 162 -4.11 -18.19 -14.16
C LYS A 162 -2.67 -18.13 -14.65
N ARG A 163 -2.11 -19.30 -14.92
CA ARG A 163 -0.82 -19.51 -15.58
C ARG A 163 -1.00 -19.34 -17.10
N LYS A 164 0.11 -19.19 -17.83
CA LYS A 164 0.12 -19.08 -19.31
C LYS A 164 -0.55 -20.25 -20.03
N ASN A 165 -0.57 -21.44 -19.41
CA ASN A 165 -1.23 -22.64 -19.93
C ASN A 165 -2.74 -22.69 -19.59
N GLY A 166 -3.32 -21.62 -19.05
CA GLY A 166 -4.74 -21.54 -18.70
C GLY A 166 -5.14 -22.20 -17.37
N THR A 167 -4.21 -22.82 -16.65
CA THR A 167 -4.49 -23.46 -15.35
C THR A 167 -4.48 -22.44 -14.21
N TRP A 168 -5.38 -22.58 -13.24
CA TRP A 168 -5.37 -21.76 -12.02
C TRP A 168 -4.09 -21.96 -11.21
N VAL A 169 -3.61 -20.89 -10.58
CA VAL A 169 -2.40 -20.92 -9.74
C VAL A 169 -2.64 -21.68 -8.44
N ASN A 170 -3.89 -21.65 -7.94
CA ASN A 170 -4.36 -22.34 -6.74
C ASN A 170 -5.88 -22.60 -6.87
N GLU A 171 -6.43 -23.52 -6.07
CA GLU A 171 -7.87 -23.80 -5.99
C GLU A 171 -8.69 -22.63 -5.43
N GLN A 172 -8.15 -21.82 -4.52
CA GLN A 172 -8.93 -20.75 -3.89
C GLN A 172 -9.34 -19.65 -4.89
N PRO A 173 -8.45 -19.13 -5.76
CA PRO A 173 -8.85 -18.23 -6.83
C PRO A 173 -9.89 -18.82 -7.79
N GLN A 174 -9.81 -20.12 -8.07
CA GLN A 174 -10.81 -20.80 -8.88
C GLN A 174 -12.19 -20.81 -8.20
N LYS A 175 -12.23 -21.07 -6.88
CA LYS A 175 -13.48 -21.03 -6.09
C LYS A 175 -14.05 -19.62 -5.96
N ASN A 176 -13.19 -18.61 -5.91
CA ASN A 176 -13.57 -17.20 -5.83
C ASN A 176 -13.92 -16.58 -7.19
N TYR A 177 -13.63 -17.29 -8.30
CA TYR A 177 -13.91 -16.80 -9.64
C TYR A 177 -15.40 -16.94 -9.96
N HIS A 178 -16.05 -15.80 -10.14
CA HIS A 178 -17.41 -15.72 -10.63
C HIS A 178 -17.38 -15.01 -11.99
N PRO A 179 -17.61 -15.73 -13.11
CA PRO A 179 -17.53 -15.16 -14.47
C PRO A 179 -18.63 -14.13 -14.74
N THR A 180 -19.72 -14.17 -13.97
CA THR A 180 -20.71 -13.09 -13.91
C THR A 180 -20.41 -12.23 -12.69
N ILE A 181 -20.41 -10.90 -12.84
CA ILE A 181 -20.58 -10.01 -11.68
C ILE A 181 -21.87 -10.51 -11.03
N PRO A 182 -21.90 -10.86 -9.72
CA PRO A 182 -23.17 -11.14 -9.07
C PRO A 182 -24.05 -9.95 -9.37
N GLU A 183 -25.21 -10.17 -9.97
CA GLU A 183 -26.16 -9.14 -10.36
C GLU A 183 -26.39 -8.24 -9.14
N LYS A 184 -25.64 -7.13 -9.05
CA LYS A 184 -25.39 -6.43 -7.79
C LYS A 184 -24.97 -7.40 -6.66
N SER A 185 -23.68 -7.77 -6.59
CA SER A 185 -23.05 -8.06 -5.30
C SER A 185 -23.32 -6.83 -4.46
N ALA A 186 -24.31 -6.96 -3.58
CA ALA A 186 -24.77 -5.92 -2.70
C ALA A 186 -23.55 -5.16 -2.19
N ARG A 187 -23.55 -3.83 -2.39
CA ARG A 187 -22.81 -2.95 -1.49
C ARG A 187 -23.05 -3.52 -0.10
N VAL A 188 -21.97 -3.98 0.50
CA VAL A 188 -21.97 -4.68 1.78
C VAL A 188 -22.95 -3.93 2.70
N PRO A 189 -23.83 -4.61 3.47
CA PRO A 189 -24.76 -3.96 4.39
C PRO A 189 -24.13 -2.85 5.25
N LYS A 190 -22.82 -2.96 5.48
CA LYS A 190 -21.96 -1.99 6.18
C LYS A 190 -21.90 -0.59 5.58
N GLU A 191 -21.98 -0.44 4.25
CA GLU A 191 -21.87 0.89 3.63
C GLU A 191 -23.19 1.66 3.80
N ARG A 192 -24.34 0.99 3.66
CA ARG A 192 -25.64 1.57 4.03
C ARG A 192 -25.79 1.79 5.53
N GLU A 193 -25.26 0.90 6.38
CA GLU A 193 -25.22 1.15 7.83
C GLU A 193 -24.33 2.34 8.19
N LEU A 194 -23.23 2.56 7.47
CA LEU A 194 -22.34 3.70 7.68
C LEU A 194 -22.99 5.00 7.18
N GLU A 195 -23.65 4.98 6.01
CA GLU A 195 -24.42 6.11 5.48
C GLU A 195 -25.60 6.45 6.40
N ALA A 196 -26.37 5.45 6.86
CA ALA A 196 -27.46 5.66 7.82
C ALA A 196 -26.95 6.20 9.16
N ARG A 197 -25.79 5.74 9.65
CA ARG A 197 -25.14 6.31 10.85
C ARG A 197 -24.66 7.74 10.63
N LEU A 198 -24.13 8.07 9.47
CA LEU A 198 -23.72 9.43 9.13
C LEU A 198 -24.93 10.37 9.06
N GLU A 199 -26.03 9.92 8.44
CA GLU A 199 -27.31 10.65 8.42
C GLU A 199 -27.88 10.84 9.82
N GLU A 200 -27.89 9.81 10.67
CA GLU A 200 -28.32 9.94 12.07
C GLU A 200 -27.48 10.97 12.84
N THR A 201 -26.16 10.96 12.66
CA THR A 201 -25.28 11.94 13.34
C THR A 201 -25.47 13.37 12.83
N LEU A 202 -25.78 13.55 11.54
CA LEU A 202 -26.10 14.87 10.98
C LEU A 202 -27.43 15.39 11.53
N VAL A 203 -28.46 14.54 11.57
CA VAL A 203 -29.78 14.89 12.13
C VAL A 203 -29.69 15.24 13.61
N VAL A 204 -28.90 14.49 14.39
CA VAL A 204 -28.64 14.80 15.82
C VAL A 204 -27.90 16.13 15.96
N GLY A 205 -26.89 16.40 15.12
CA GLY A 205 -26.13 17.65 15.15
C GLY A 205 -26.94 18.89 14.72
N GLU A 206 -27.89 18.73 13.80
CA GLU A 206 -28.85 19.78 13.43
C GLU A 206 -29.85 20.07 14.54
N ARG A 207 -30.34 19.02 15.22
CA ARG A 207 -31.25 19.16 16.36
C ARG A 207 -30.58 19.88 17.53
N GLN A 208 -29.33 19.53 17.84
CA GLN A 208 -28.53 20.20 18.88
C GLN A 208 -28.21 21.66 18.53
N ARG A 209 -27.96 21.98 17.26
CA ARG A 209 -27.77 23.36 16.81
C ARG A 209 -29.02 24.19 16.98
N LYS A 210 -30.18 23.64 16.60
CA LYS A 210 -31.45 24.32 16.77
C LYS A 210 -31.81 24.54 18.25
N GLU A 211 -31.58 23.55 19.11
CA GLU A 211 -31.77 23.69 20.57
C GLU A 211 -30.83 24.74 21.18
N PHE A 212 -29.61 24.86 20.66
CA PHE A 212 -28.65 25.88 21.07
C PHE A 212 -29.04 27.29 20.58
N GLU A 213 -29.52 27.41 19.34
CA GLU A 213 -30.05 28.66 18.78
C GLU A 213 -31.31 29.12 19.51
N ASP A 214 -32.23 28.19 19.83
CA ASP A 214 -33.44 28.45 20.61
C ASP A 214 -33.09 28.87 22.05
N GLN A 215 -32.04 28.30 22.67
CA GLN A 215 -31.52 28.74 23.97
C GLN A 215 -30.88 30.13 23.93
N ILE A 216 -30.17 30.47 22.86
CA ILE A 216 -29.60 31.81 22.68
C ILE A 216 -30.72 32.83 22.52
N HIS A 217 -31.76 32.51 21.75
CA HIS A 217 -32.92 33.39 21.56
C HIS A 217 -33.70 33.60 22.87
N ALA A 218 -33.85 32.56 23.69
CA ALA A 218 -34.52 32.62 24.99
C ALA A 218 -33.74 33.38 26.09
N GLN A 219 -32.46 33.68 25.88
CA GLN A 219 -31.67 34.55 26.78
C GLN A 219 -31.58 36.00 26.33
N GLN A 220 -32.23 36.35 25.22
CA GLN A 220 -32.28 37.71 24.67
C GLN A 220 -33.67 38.38 24.82
N GLU A 221 -34.63 37.70 25.46
CA GLU A 221 -35.88 38.26 26.01
C GLU A 221 -35.80 38.39 27.53
#